data_AF-A0A1W6KNI8-F1
#
_entry.id   AF-A0A1W6KNI8-F1
#
_cell.length_a   1.000
_cell.length_b   1.000
_cell.length_c   1.000
_cell.angle_alpha   90.00
_cell.angle_beta   90.00
_cell.angle_gamma   90.00
#
_symmetry.space_group_name_H-M   'P 1'
#
loop_
_entity.id
_entity.type
_entity.pdbx_description
1 polymer ?
#
loop_
_entity_poly.entity_id
_entity_poly.type
_entity_poly.pdbx_seq_one_letter_code
_entity_poly.pdbx_strand_id
1 'polypeptide(L)'
;MPCCSGGDRSLLLDGRTLTTWLFQLRRTSALAPFLPSLKDAIDRRIPGKHPTAEKWRSAVLAACEKALDAGLMDKGALSRLCGTDDGLYWGAMSEILLADRLLYAGLQPTHQEPGPDFRLDHVGKTIWVEVVTPLPTGIPAEWLQHEPGNAVYFPGEAMLLRWTAAIKEKAEKLRGNSALGKLGYLGSGIVHADDAYVIAVNGLLLRGGGFGRGDGFPQLEGISQFPLAVEATYAVGPYSITINRETLEKVSAGLSHRPRLKRPKGADVPADTFHDPNFGPISAVWAVDIGYGSTLHTLQPMAVVHNPHARNSIPFGLLPAHEEFTLELTDDEMAVKRHAGREFVEAV
;
A
#
# COMPACT_ATOMS: atom_id res chain seq x y z
N MET A 1 -24.57 -63.68 -32.87
CA MET A 1 -23.63 -64.69 -32.34
C MET A 1 -22.21 -64.31 -32.78
N PRO A 2 -21.19 -64.52 -31.94
CA PRO A 2 -20.39 -63.43 -31.34
C PRO A 2 -18.95 -63.33 -31.88
N CYS A 3 -18.25 -62.21 -31.62
CA CYS A 3 -17.04 -62.20 -30.77
C CYS A 3 -16.38 -60.81 -30.66
N CYS A 4 -15.83 -60.59 -29.47
CA CYS A 4 -15.26 -59.37 -28.90
C CYS A 4 -13.79 -59.10 -29.28
N SER A 5 -13.34 -57.89 -28.92
CA SER A 5 -12.00 -57.44 -28.43
C SER A 5 -11.44 -56.31 -29.30
N GLY A 6 -10.82 -55.25 -28.80
CA GLY A 6 -10.49 -54.79 -27.46
C GLY A 6 -10.00 -53.34 -27.62
N GLY A 7 -10.54 -52.42 -26.82
CA GLY A 7 -10.18 -51.00 -26.90
C GLY A 7 -8.87 -50.74 -26.17
N ASP A 8 -7.86 -50.29 -26.90
CA ASP A 8 -6.64 -49.73 -26.33
C ASP A 8 -6.73 -48.20 -26.40
N ARG A 9 -7.07 -47.56 -25.28
CA ARG A 9 -6.95 -46.11 -25.09
C ARG A 9 -5.77 -45.86 -24.16
N SER A 10 -4.59 -45.73 -24.75
CA SER A 10 -3.47 -45.10 -24.09
C SER A 10 -3.80 -43.62 -23.83
N LEU A 11 -4.13 -43.31 -22.57
CA LEU A 11 -4.18 -41.95 -22.06
C LEU A 11 -2.73 -41.43 -22.01
N LEU A 12 -2.31 -40.76 -23.08
CA LEU A 12 -1.17 -39.85 -23.06
C LEU A 12 -1.51 -38.68 -22.13
N LEU A 13 -1.09 -38.78 -20.87
CA LEU A 13 -1.08 -37.66 -19.94
C LEU A 13 0.00 -36.67 -20.40
N ASP A 14 -0.44 -35.46 -20.75
CA ASP A 14 0.41 -34.32 -21.08
C ASP A 14 1.39 -34.03 -19.92
N GLY A 15 2.68 -33.94 -20.23
CA GLY A 15 3.74 -33.65 -19.25
C GLY A 15 3.60 -32.29 -18.57
N ARG A 16 2.77 -31.38 -19.10
CA ARG A 16 2.47 -30.09 -18.47
C ARG A 16 1.58 -30.22 -17.23
N THR A 17 0.67 -31.19 -17.18
CA THR A 17 -0.26 -31.38 -16.06
C THR A 17 0.41 -32.02 -14.83
N LEU A 18 1.36 -32.94 -15.06
CA LEU A 18 2.13 -33.60 -14.01
C LEU A 18 3.07 -32.64 -13.29
N THR A 19 3.66 -31.67 -14.01
CA THR A 19 4.57 -30.68 -13.43
C THR A 19 3.82 -29.71 -12.51
N THR A 20 2.63 -29.27 -12.91
CA THR A 20 1.75 -28.42 -12.09
C THR A 20 1.21 -29.15 -10.86
N TRP A 21 0.83 -30.42 -11.01
CA TRP A 21 0.38 -31.26 -9.88
C TRP A 21 1.50 -31.54 -8.87
N LEU A 22 2.71 -31.87 -9.34
CA LEU A 22 3.87 -32.08 -8.47
C LEU A 22 4.33 -30.78 -7.79
N PHE A 23 4.13 -29.61 -8.41
CA PHE A 23 4.35 -28.31 -7.79
C PHE A 23 3.32 -28.01 -6.68
N GLN A 24 2.04 -28.27 -6.93
CA GLN A 24 0.96 -28.11 -5.94
C GLN A 24 1.12 -29.04 -4.74
N LEU A 25 1.50 -30.31 -4.95
CA LEU A 25 1.77 -31.30 -3.90
C LEU A 25 3.02 -30.97 -3.06
N ARG A 26 4.06 -30.39 -3.66
CA ARG A 26 5.25 -29.94 -2.91
C ARG A 26 4.99 -28.66 -2.10
N ARG A 27 4.11 -27.77 -2.56
CA ARG A 27 3.74 -26.54 -1.82
C ARG A 27 2.83 -26.83 -0.63
N THR A 28 1.82 -27.69 -0.77
CA THR A 28 0.98 -28.14 0.38
C THR A 28 1.80 -28.82 1.49
N SER A 29 2.89 -29.50 1.14
CA SER A 29 3.81 -30.13 2.12
C SER A 29 4.67 -29.14 2.92
N ALA A 30 4.91 -27.92 2.44
CA ALA A 30 5.72 -26.91 3.16
C ALA A 30 4.90 -26.12 4.20
N LEU A 31 3.57 -26.21 4.13
CA LEU A 31 2.61 -25.38 4.86
C LEU A 31 2.07 -26.00 6.15
N ALA A 32 1.96 -27.32 6.19
CA ALA A 32 1.38 -28.05 7.31
C ALA A 32 1.88 -27.64 8.71
N PRO A 33 3.19 -27.33 8.93
CA PRO A 33 3.65 -26.98 10.27
C PRO A 33 3.30 -25.54 10.70
N PHE A 34 3.04 -24.61 9.77
CA PHE A 34 2.84 -23.19 10.10
C PHE A 34 1.36 -22.77 10.18
N LEU A 35 0.47 -23.49 9.50
CA LEU A 35 -0.96 -23.17 9.48
C LEU A 35 -1.61 -23.12 10.88
N PRO A 36 -1.33 -24.06 11.82
CA PRO A 36 -1.84 -23.95 13.18
C PRO A 36 -1.36 -22.67 13.88
N SER A 37 -0.07 -22.33 13.77
CA SER A 37 0.48 -21.13 14.39
C SER A 37 -0.07 -19.83 13.80
N LEU A 38 -0.34 -19.81 12.49
CA LEU A 38 -0.93 -18.64 11.82
C LEU A 38 -2.39 -18.44 12.23
N LYS A 39 -3.17 -19.53 12.28
CA LYS A 39 -4.55 -19.48 12.75
C LYS A 39 -4.62 -19.00 14.20
N ASP A 40 -3.77 -19.52 15.08
CA ASP A 40 -3.71 -19.08 16.48
C ASP A 40 -3.29 -17.61 16.59
N ALA A 41 -2.38 -17.13 15.74
CA ALA A 41 -2.01 -15.73 15.69
C ALA A 41 -3.18 -14.84 15.26
N ILE A 42 -3.91 -15.23 14.22
CA ILE A 42 -5.11 -14.51 13.74
C ILE A 42 -6.22 -14.52 14.82
N ASP A 43 -6.46 -15.66 15.47
CA ASP A 43 -7.44 -15.79 16.56
C ASP A 43 -7.11 -14.85 17.73
N ARG A 44 -5.82 -14.68 18.08
CA ARG A 44 -5.38 -13.73 19.12
C ARG A 44 -5.51 -12.27 18.69
N ARG A 45 -5.26 -11.97 17.41
CA ARG A 45 -5.28 -10.60 16.85
C ARG A 45 -6.69 -10.09 16.59
N ILE A 46 -7.64 -10.99 16.31
CA ILE A 46 -9.04 -10.69 16.06
C ILE A 46 -9.87 -11.39 17.15
N PRO A 47 -9.90 -10.87 18.38
CA PRO A 47 -10.53 -11.55 19.50
C PRO A 47 -12.07 -11.51 19.41
N GLY A 48 -12.71 -12.36 20.22
CA GLY A 48 -14.16 -12.32 20.43
C GLY A 48 -14.97 -13.26 19.51
N LYS A 49 -16.22 -13.48 19.90
CA LYS A 49 -17.15 -14.42 19.25
C LYS A 49 -18.21 -13.73 18.38
N HIS A 50 -18.07 -12.43 18.12
CA HIS A 50 -19.02 -11.71 17.27
C HIS A 50 -18.95 -12.27 15.84
N PRO A 51 -20.09 -12.43 15.12
CA PRO A 51 -20.09 -13.00 13.76
C PRO A 51 -19.15 -12.29 12.78
N THR A 52 -18.99 -10.96 12.93
CA THR A 52 -18.02 -10.18 12.13
C THR A 52 -16.58 -10.59 12.37
N ALA A 53 -16.21 -10.85 13.64
CA ALA A 53 -14.85 -11.28 13.99
C ALA A 53 -14.54 -12.66 13.38
N GLU A 54 -15.51 -13.58 13.41
CA GLU A 54 -15.37 -14.89 12.76
C GLU A 54 -15.21 -14.78 11.25
N LYS A 55 -16.02 -13.93 10.59
CA LYS A 55 -15.88 -13.64 9.15
C LYS A 55 -14.50 -13.07 8.82
N TRP A 56 -13.99 -12.13 9.60
CA TRP A 56 -12.65 -11.57 9.39
C TRP A 56 -11.56 -12.61 9.57
N ARG A 57 -11.61 -13.45 10.63
CA ARG A 57 -10.60 -14.49 10.83
C ARG A 57 -10.53 -15.46 9.66
N SER A 58 -11.68 -15.92 9.18
CA SER A 58 -11.76 -16.81 8.01
C SER A 58 -11.24 -16.13 6.74
N ALA A 59 -11.63 -14.87 6.49
CA ALA A 59 -11.22 -14.15 5.29
C ALA A 59 -9.73 -13.77 5.30
N VAL A 60 -9.18 -13.38 6.46
CA VAL A 60 -7.75 -13.08 6.64
C VAL A 60 -6.92 -14.35 6.48
N LEU A 61 -7.35 -15.48 7.06
CA LEU A 61 -6.66 -16.75 6.88
C LEU A 61 -6.64 -17.15 5.39
N ALA A 62 -7.77 -17.04 4.70
CA ALA A 62 -7.86 -17.33 3.27
C ALA A 62 -6.94 -16.41 2.42
N ALA A 63 -6.86 -15.11 2.76
CA ALA A 63 -5.95 -14.18 2.10
C ALA A 63 -4.48 -14.55 2.30
N CYS A 64 -4.09 -14.95 3.53
CA CYS A 64 -2.75 -15.45 3.81
C CYS A 64 -2.44 -16.73 3.02
N GLU A 65 -3.35 -17.71 3.03
CA GLU A 65 -3.18 -18.96 2.26
C GLU A 65 -3.03 -18.68 0.77
N LYS A 66 -3.87 -17.81 0.21
CA LYS A 66 -3.82 -17.40 -1.20
C LYS A 66 -2.51 -16.71 -1.57
N ALA A 67 -2.05 -15.76 -0.76
CA ALA A 67 -0.79 -15.05 -1.01
C ALA A 67 0.41 -16.01 -0.93
N LEU A 68 0.37 -16.95 0.00
CA LEU A 68 1.40 -17.95 0.19
C LEU A 68 1.43 -18.98 -0.95
N ASP A 69 0.27 -19.47 -1.38
CA ASP A 69 0.12 -20.36 -2.53
C ASP A 69 0.57 -19.70 -3.83
N ALA A 70 0.35 -18.39 -3.98
CA ALA A 70 0.84 -17.58 -5.08
C ALA A 70 2.36 -17.29 -4.98
N GLY A 71 3.00 -17.58 -3.84
CA GLY A 71 4.42 -17.33 -3.61
C GLY A 71 4.75 -15.84 -3.43
N LEU A 72 3.82 -15.06 -2.85
CA LEU A 72 3.94 -13.61 -2.65
C LEU A 72 4.49 -13.21 -1.28
N MET A 73 4.84 -14.18 -0.44
CA MET A 73 5.41 -13.96 0.88
C MET A 73 6.93 -14.10 0.83
N ASP A 74 7.63 -13.15 1.47
CA ASP A 74 9.06 -13.26 1.72
C ASP A 74 9.37 -14.33 2.80
N LYS A 75 10.65 -14.69 2.95
CA LYS A 75 11.06 -15.77 3.89
C LYS A 75 10.73 -15.48 5.35
N GLY A 76 10.59 -14.21 5.73
CA GLY A 76 10.31 -13.76 7.09
C GLY A 76 8.83 -13.48 7.37
N ALA A 77 7.97 -13.43 6.35
CA ALA A 77 6.59 -12.99 6.44
C ALA A 77 5.78 -13.80 7.46
N LEU A 78 5.85 -15.12 7.43
CA LEU A 78 5.12 -15.99 8.38
C LEU A 78 5.57 -15.75 9.84
N SER A 79 6.87 -15.56 10.06
CA SER A 79 7.40 -15.25 11.40
C SER A 79 6.87 -13.90 11.90
N ARG A 80 6.78 -12.89 11.02
CA ARG A 80 6.24 -11.57 11.33
C ARG A 80 4.73 -11.65 11.63
N LEU A 81 3.97 -12.39 10.82
CA LEU A 81 2.53 -12.61 11.00
C LEU A 81 2.18 -13.38 12.28
N CYS A 82 3.05 -14.31 12.71
CA CYS A 82 2.86 -15.05 13.96
C CYS A 82 3.40 -14.32 15.20
N GLY A 83 4.11 -13.21 15.00
CA GLY A 83 4.77 -12.43 16.04
C GLY A 83 3.85 -11.51 16.83
N THR A 84 4.36 -11.02 17.96
CA THR A 84 3.65 -10.08 18.86
C THR A 84 3.97 -8.62 18.58
N ASP A 85 5.00 -8.31 17.79
CA ASP A 85 5.34 -6.93 17.42
C ASP A 85 4.31 -6.38 16.42
N ASP A 86 3.59 -5.33 16.82
CA ASP A 86 2.51 -4.74 16.01
C ASP A 86 3.03 -4.15 14.70
N GLY A 87 4.21 -3.55 14.71
CA GLY A 87 4.81 -2.93 13.53
C GLY A 87 5.19 -3.97 12.48
N LEU A 88 5.91 -5.01 12.89
CA LEU A 88 6.28 -6.12 12.01
C LEU A 88 5.07 -6.89 11.52
N TYR A 89 4.10 -7.15 12.41
CA TYR A 89 2.85 -7.81 12.07
C TYR A 89 2.09 -7.03 10.99
N TRP A 90 1.87 -5.73 11.20
CA TRP A 90 1.09 -4.92 10.27
C TRP A 90 1.82 -4.57 8.99
N GLY A 91 3.15 -4.53 9.01
CA GLY A 91 3.96 -4.50 7.78
C GLY A 91 3.68 -5.73 6.91
N ALA A 92 3.89 -6.93 7.47
CA ALA A 92 3.62 -8.18 6.75
C ALA A 92 2.15 -8.35 6.37
N MET A 93 1.21 -7.99 7.26
CA MET A 93 -0.21 -8.05 6.95
C MET A 93 -0.58 -7.07 5.84
N SER A 94 0.01 -5.87 5.78
CA SER A 94 -0.24 -4.93 4.69
C SER A 94 0.21 -5.47 3.33
N GLU A 95 1.34 -6.20 3.29
CA GLU A 95 1.76 -6.95 2.10
C GLU A 95 0.66 -7.96 1.70
N ILE A 96 0.12 -8.75 2.64
CA ILE A 96 -0.96 -9.71 2.36
C ILE A 96 -2.24 -9.04 1.84
N LEU A 97 -2.68 -7.97 2.49
CA LEU A 97 -3.91 -7.27 2.10
C LEU A 97 -3.80 -6.65 0.70
N LEU A 98 -2.63 -6.08 0.37
CA LEU A 98 -2.37 -5.54 -0.96
C LEU A 98 -2.23 -6.65 -2.01
N ALA A 99 -1.55 -7.75 -1.69
CA ALA A 99 -1.46 -8.92 -2.56
C ALA A 99 -2.86 -9.44 -2.92
N ASP A 100 -3.72 -9.60 -1.92
CA ASP A 100 -5.10 -10.05 -2.11
C ASP A 100 -5.92 -9.08 -2.97
N ARG A 101 -5.74 -7.75 -2.77
CA ARG A 101 -6.36 -6.71 -3.61
C ARG A 101 -5.88 -6.75 -5.06
N LEU A 102 -4.58 -6.88 -5.29
CA LEU A 102 -4.00 -7.00 -6.63
C LEU A 102 -4.50 -8.26 -7.34
N LEU A 103 -4.58 -9.39 -6.63
CA LEU A 103 -5.12 -10.65 -7.15
C LEU A 103 -6.61 -10.53 -7.46
N TYR A 104 -7.39 -9.91 -6.58
CA TYR A 104 -8.82 -9.68 -6.79
C TYR A 104 -9.10 -8.71 -7.96
N ALA A 105 -8.21 -7.74 -8.19
CA ALA A 105 -8.23 -6.87 -9.37
C ALA A 105 -7.72 -7.54 -10.66
N GLY A 106 -7.24 -8.79 -10.59
CA GLY A 106 -6.77 -9.55 -11.75
C GLY A 106 -5.36 -9.21 -12.23
N LEU A 107 -4.55 -8.48 -11.44
CA LEU A 107 -3.22 -7.99 -11.83
C LEU A 107 -2.08 -9.02 -11.71
N GLN A 108 -2.37 -10.21 -11.19
CA GLN A 108 -1.44 -11.36 -11.10
C GLN A 108 -0.02 -10.99 -10.62
N PRO A 109 0.13 -10.45 -9.39
CA PRO A 109 1.44 -10.11 -8.86
C PRO A 109 2.36 -11.32 -8.76
N THR A 110 3.67 -11.04 -8.79
CA THR A 110 4.74 -11.99 -8.48
C THR A 110 5.69 -11.38 -7.46
N HIS A 111 6.50 -12.20 -6.78
CA HIS A 111 7.48 -11.75 -5.79
C HIS A 111 8.84 -12.39 -6.06
N GLN A 112 9.93 -11.65 -5.83
CA GLN A 112 11.29 -12.15 -5.98
C GLN A 112 12.22 -11.51 -4.93
N GLU A 113 12.92 -12.35 -4.17
CA GLU A 113 13.98 -11.92 -3.26
C GLU A 113 15.37 -11.98 -3.93
N PRO A 114 16.25 -11.00 -3.68
CA PRO A 114 15.98 -9.71 -3.03
C PRO A 114 15.22 -8.77 -3.97
N GLY A 115 14.30 -7.97 -3.44
CA GLY A 115 13.64 -6.92 -4.22
C GLY A 115 12.38 -6.34 -3.57
N PRO A 116 11.65 -5.51 -4.34
CA PRO A 116 10.35 -4.98 -3.92
C PRO A 116 9.32 -6.07 -3.65
N ASP A 117 8.29 -5.72 -2.89
CA ASP A 117 7.29 -6.68 -2.41
C ASP A 117 6.52 -7.34 -3.57
N PHE A 118 6.18 -6.56 -4.61
CA PHE A 118 5.50 -7.09 -5.80
C PHE A 118 6.13 -6.62 -7.11
N ARG A 119 6.06 -7.51 -8.10
CA ARG A 119 6.31 -7.27 -9.52
C ARG A 119 5.02 -7.54 -10.31
N LEU A 120 4.59 -6.55 -11.08
CA LEU A 120 3.49 -6.62 -12.03
C LEU A 120 4.04 -6.50 -13.45
N ASP A 121 3.42 -7.19 -14.40
CA ASP A 121 3.66 -7.00 -15.82
C ASP A 121 2.39 -6.44 -16.49
N HIS A 122 2.49 -5.27 -17.10
CA HIS A 122 1.36 -4.62 -17.75
C HIS A 122 1.77 -4.06 -19.12
N VAL A 123 1.19 -4.60 -20.19
CA VAL A 123 1.45 -4.17 -21.58
C VAL A 123 2.95 -4.12 -21.90
N GLY A 124 3.69 -5.15 -21.48
CA GLY A 124 5.13 -5.26 -21.71
C GLY A 124 6.01 -4.36 -20.83
N LYS A 125 5.44 -3.63 -19.86
CA LYS A 125 6.19 -2.90 -18.84
C LYS A 125 6.20 -3.65 -17.52
N THR A 126 7.37 -3.71 -16.90
CA THR A 126 7.50 -4.18 -15.52
C THR A 126 7.25 -3.02 -14.55
N ILE A 127 6.45 -3.30 -13.53
CA ILE A 127 6.03 -2.33 -12.52
C ILE A 127 6.30 -2.95 -11.15
N TRP A 128 7.15 -2.31 -10.38
CA TRP A 128 7.46 -2.72 -9.01
C TRP A 128 6.58 -1.98 -8.02
N VAL A 129 6.11 -2.69 -6.99
CA VAL A 129 5.36 -2.11 -5.88
C VAL A 129 6.10 -2.46 -4.59
N GLU A 130 6.51 -1.44 -3.85
CA GLU A 130 7.11 -1.58 -2.52
C GLU A 130 6.16 -1.01 -1.47
N VAL A 131 5.79 -1.85 -0.51
CA VAL A 131 4.84 -1.60 0.55
C VAL A 131 5.56 -0.99 1.76
N VAL A 132 4.88 -0.06 2.42
CA VAL A 132 5.29 0.51 3.70
C VAL A 132 4.09 0.78 4.58
N THR A 133 4.23 0.43 5.86
CA THR A 133 3.23 0.70 6.89
C THR A 133 3.89 1.58 7.96
N PRO A 134 3.72 2.90 7.90
CA PRO A 134 4.40 3.81 8.80
C PRO A 134 3.99 3.56 10.25
N LEU A 135 4.98 3.43 11.15
CA LEU A 135 4.71 3.34 12.58
C LEU A 135 4.16 4.67 13.12
N PRO A 136 3.29 4.65 14.15
CA PRO A 136 2.67 5.84 14.72
C PRO A 136 3.61 6.66 15.62
N THR A 137 4.91 6.66 15.32
CA THR A 137 5.92 7.38 16.09
C THR A 137 5.70 8.90 16.02
N GLY A 138 5.50 9.52 17.17
CA GLY A 138 5.25 10.96 17.27
C GLY A 138 3.79 11.36 16.98
N ILE A 139 2.90 10.40 16.78
CA ILE A 139 1.46 10.65 16.75
C ILE A 139 0.95 10.73 18.21
N PRO A 140 0.16 11.75 18.58
CA PRO A 140 -0.37 11.89 19.94
C PRO A 140 -1.18 10.68 20.40
N ALA A 141 -0.97 10.24 21.66
CA ALA A 141 -1.71 9.13 22.24
C ALA A 141 -3.22 9.42 22.32
N GLU A 142 -3.59 10.68 22.59
CA GLU A 142 -4.98 11.14 22.57
C GLU A 142 -5.68 10.91 21.23
N TRP A 143 -4.95 10.95 20.11
CA TRP A 143 -5.51 10.63 18.80
C TRP A 143 -5.68 9.12 18.62
N LEU A 144 -4.62 8.35 18.88
CA LEU A 144 -4.59 6.91 18.67
C LEU A 144 -5.56 6.16 19.57
N GLN A 145 -5.76 6.63 20.80
CA GLN A 145 -6.50 5.94 21.86
C GLN A 145 -7.79 6.68 22.24
N HIS A 146 -8.32 7.55 21.35
CA HIS A 146 -9.54 8.28 21.66
C HIS A 146 -10.73 7.33 21.81
N GLU A 147 -11.59 7.64 22.78
CA GLU A 147 -12.84 6.91 22.98
C GLU A 147 -13.95 7.48 22.10
N PRO A 148 -14.84 6.64 21.55
CA PRO A 148 -16.01 7.10 20.83
C PRO A 148 -16.84 8.10 21.65
N GLY A 149 -17.19 9.24 21.03
CA GLY A 149 -17.95 10.31 21.68
C GLY A 149 -17.07 11.47 22.20
N ASN A 150 -15.75 11.33 22.20
CA ASN A 150 -14.83 12.41 22.57
C ASN A 150 -14.30 13.15 21.34
N ALA A 151 -14.25 14.47 21.41
CA ALA A 151 -13.59 15.30 20.41
C ALA A 151 -12.08 15.31 20.66
N VAL A 152 -11.31 14.96 19.64
CA VAL A 152 -9.84 14.99 19.69
C VAL A 152 -9.29 15.78 18.49
N TYR A 153 -8.12 16.37 18.67
CA TYR A 153 -7.46 17.13 17.62
C TYR A 153 -6.84 16.19 16.59
N PHE A 154 -7.08 16.46 15.30
CA PHE A 154 -6.47 15.73 14.20
C PHE A 154 -4.98 16.12 14.06
N PRO A 155 -4.02 15.20 14.25
CA PRO A 155 -2.59 15.53 14.27
C PRO A 155 -1.98 15.59 12.87
N GLY A 156 -2.52 16.45 12.00
CA GLY A 156 -2.20 16.48 10.56
C GLY A 156 -0.71 16.64 10.25
N GLU A 157 0.02 17.51 10.95
CA GLU A 157 1.47 17.66 10.74
C GLU A 157 2.25 16.40 11.14
N ALA A 158 1.91 15.77 12.27
CA ALA A 158 2.57 14.56 12.74
C ALA A 158 2.33 13.38 11.79
N MET A 159 1.10 13.25 11.28
CA MET A 159 0.76 12.27 10.25
C MET A 159 1.56 12.51 8.97
N LEU A 160 1.59 13.74 8.48
CA LEU A 160 2.30 14.06 7.24
C LEU A 160 3.82 13.85 7.38
N LEU A 161 4.39 14.07 8.56
CA LEU A 161 5.77 13.71 8.87
C LEU A 161 6.03 12.19 8.82
N ARG A 162 5.02 11.34 9.08
CA ARG A 162 5.12 9.88 8.90
C ARG A 162 5.06 9.49 7.43
N TRP A 163 4.13 10.07 6.67
CA TRP A 163 4.00 9.84 5.23
C TRP A 163 5.26 10.24 4.46
N THR A 164 5.74 11.47 4.66
CA THR A 164 6.98 11.96 4.02
C THR A 164 8.20 11.11 4.39
N ALA A 165 8.32 10.67 5.64
CA ALA A 165 9.39 9.77 6.07
C ALA A 165 9.32 8.40 5.39
N ALA A 166 8.13 7.81 5.30
CA ALA A 166 7.93 6.50 4.67
C ALA A 166 8.22 6.53 3.17
N ILE A 167 7.73 7.55 2.45
CA ILE A 167 8.03 7.76 1.03
C ILE A 167 9.54 7.93 0.84
N LYS A 168 10.18 8.76 1.65
CA LYS A 168 11.63 8.99 1.59
C LYS A 168 12.43 7.70 1.83
N GLU A 169 12.08 6.92 2.85
CA GLU A 169 12.76 5.65 3.15
C GLU A 169 12.75 4.71 1.94
N LYS A 170 11.59 4.55 1.29
CA LYS A 170 11.49 3.68 0.11
C LYS A 170 12.16 4.27 -1.13
N ALA A 171 12.15 5.59 -1.29
CA ALA A 171 12.93 6.28 -2.32
C ALA A 171 14.44 6.03 -2.16
N GLU A 172 14.94 6.07 -0.92
CA GLU A 172 16.34 5.76 -0.60
C GLU A 172 16.67 4.27 -0.78
N LYS A 173 15.71 3.36 -0.53
CA LYS A 173 15.88 1.92 -0.84
C LYS A 173 16.00 1.67 -2.34
N LEU A 174 15.20 2.37 -3.15
CA LEU A 174 15.26 2.31 -4.62
C LEU A 174 16.59 2.85 -5.17
N ARG A 175 16.98 4.06 -4.74
CA ARG A 175 18.13 4.77 -5.29
C ARG A 175 19.47 4.38 -4.66
N GLY A 176 19.42 3.95 -3.41
CA GLY A 176 20.60 3.76 -2.58
C GLY A 176 21.02 5.05 -1.88
N ASN A 177 22.12 4.94 -1.14
CA ASN A 177 22.77 6.06 -0.50
C ASN A 177 24.28 5.95 -0.74
N SER A 178 24.77 6.64 -1.77
CA SER A 178 26.18 6.63 -2.16
C SER A 178 27.10 7.18 -1.07
N ALA A 179 26.63 8.12 -0.25
CA ALA A 179 27.42 8.64 0.88
C ALA A 179 27.68 7.58 1.96
N LEU A 180 26.81 6.56 2.03
CA LEU A 180 26.95 5.40 2.93
C LEU A 180 27.44 4.15 2.19
N GLY A 181 27.83 4.26 0.91
CA GLY A 181 28.23 3.12 0.08
C GLY A 181 27.13 2.07 -0.14
N LYS A 182 25.87 2.41 0.11
CA LYS A 182 24.73 1.49 0.00
C LYS A 182 24.12 1.57 -1.39
N LEU A 183 24.24 0.50 -2.17
CA LEU A 183 23.52 0.38 -3.43
C LEU A 183 22.01 0.19 -3.15
N GLY A 184 21.18 0.94 -3.87
CA GLY A 184 19.73 0.68 -3.91
C GLY A 184 19.38 -0.28 -5.03
N TYR A 185 18.10 -0.57 -5.17
CA TYR A 185 17.61 -1.49 -6.19
C TYR A 185 17.98 -1.12 -7.64
N LEU A 186 18.03 0.17 -7.97
CA LEU A 186 18.51 0.63 -9.28
C LEU A 186 20.00 0.32 -9.46
N GLY A 187 20.80 0.61 -8.45
CA GLY A 187 22.25 0.41 -8.48
C GLY A 187 22.65 -1.07 -8.48
N SER A 188 21.82 -1.94 -7.89
CA SER A 188 22.01 -3.39 -7.88
C SER A 188 21.40 -4.10 -9.08
N GLY A 189 20.67 -3.40 -9.96
CA GLY A 189 19.99 -3.99 -11.12
C GLY A 189 18.79 -4.87 -10.78
N ILE A 190 18.20 -4.71 -9.58
CA ILE A 190 16.96 -5.39 -9.19
C ILE A 190 15.76 -4.72 -9.86
N VAL A 191 15.79 -3.38 -9.89
CA VAL A 191 14.84 -2.55 -10.63
C VAL A 191 15.61 -1.93 -11.80
N HIS A 192 15.11 -2.08 -13.01
CA HIS A 192 15.73 -1.47 -14.19
C HIS A 192 15.33 0.00 -14.37
N ALA A 193 16.15 0.76 -15.09
CA ALA A 193 15.90 2.18 -15.33
C ALA A 193 14.63 2.46 -16.14
N ASP A 194 14.14 1.47 -16.89
CA ASP A 194 12.92 1.53 -17.71
C ASP A 194 11.69 0.94 -16.98
N ASP A 195 11.88 0.38 -15.78
CA ASP A 195 10.78 -0.12 -14.97
C ASP A 195 10.03 1.02 -14.28
N ALA A 196 8.73 0.84 -14.06
CA ALA A 196 7.97 1.69 -13.18
C ALA A 196 8.15 1.24 -11.71
N TYR A 197 8.08 2.20 -10.79
CA TYR A 197 8.23 1.93 -9.36
C TYR A 197 7.17 2.70 -8.55
N VAL A 198 6.38 1.97 -7.78
CA VAL A 198 5.29 2.49 -6.96
C VAL A 198 5.60 2.26 -5.49
N ILE A 199 5.36 3.26 -4.66
CA ILE A 199 5.41 3.12 -3.21
C ILE A 199 3.97 3.01 -2.71
N ALA A 200 3.60 1.85 -2.16
CA ALA A 200 2.30 1.65 -1.53
C ALA A 200 2.41 1.97 -0.04
N VAL A 201 1.78 3.06 0.40
CA VAL A 201 1.80 3.50 1.81
C VAL A 201 0.48 3.14 2.46
N ASN A 202 0.51 2.19 3.41
CA ASN A 202 -0.67 1.83 4.20
C ASN A 202 -0.72 2.64 5.50
N GLY A 203 -1.64 3.61 5.56
CA GLY A 203 -1.81 4.52 6.68
C GLY A 203 -2.44 3.91 7.94
N LEU A 204 -2.79 2.62 7.94
CA LEU A 204 -3.68 2.03 8.95
C LEU A 204 -3.25 2.22 10.41
N LEU A 205 -1.94 2.25 10.69
CA LEU A 205 -1.45 2.38 12.07
C LEU A 205 -1.56 3.81 12.59
N LEU A 206 -1.83 4.77 11.70
CA LEU A 206 -2.00 6.18 12.02
C LEU A 206 -3.47 6.52 12.35
N ARG A 207 -4.41 5.57 12.19
CA ARG A 207 -5.83 5.79 12.46
C ARG A 207 -6.10 6.26 13.88
N GLY A 208 -7.11 7.13 14.01
CA GLY A 208 -7.61 7.55 15.31
C GLY A 208 -8.51 6.47 15.93
N GLY A 209 -8.40 6.27 17.24
CA GLY A 209 -9.27 5.37 18.00
C GLY A 209 -8.96 3.89 17.76
N GLY A 210 -7.83 3.62 17.10
CA GLY A 210 -7.36 2.31 16.71
C GLY A 210 -6.16 1.83 17.50
N PHE A 211 -5.91 2.38 18.68
CA PHE A 211 -4.80 2.06 19.58
C PHE A 211 -3.40 1.90 18.93
N GLY A 212 -3.17 2.42 17.73
CA GLY A 212 -2.00 2.09 16.91
C GLY A 212 -1.86 0.61 16.53
N ARG A 213 -2.98 -0.14 16.52
CA ARG A 213 -3.09 -1.58 16.25
C ARG A 213 -3.94 -1.89 15.02
N GLY A 214 -4.23 -0.89 14.18
CA GLY A 214 -4.91 -1.08 12.88
C GLY A 214 -6.43 -1.21 12.96
N ASP A 215 -7.02 -1.02 14.14
CA ASP A 215 -8.43 -0.70 14.34
C ASP A 215 -8.67 0.81 14.14
N GLY A 216 -9.90 1.30 14.31
CA GLY A 216 -10.23 2.72 14.16
C GLY A 216 -10.72 3.13 12.77
N PHE A 217 -11.11 4.40 12.67
CA PHE A 217 -11.72 4.96 11.47
C PHE A 217 -10.67 5.19 10.37
N PRO A 218 -10.96 4.81 9.11
CA PRO A 218 -10.08 5.15 8.00
C PRO A 218 -9.82 6.65 7.92
N GLN A 219 -8.55 7.02 7.76
CA GLN A 219 -8.05 8.39 7.72
C GLN A 219 -7.00 8.52 6.62
N LEU A 220 -7.45 8.53 5.37
CA LEU A 220 -6.60 8.74 4.20
C LEU A 220 -6.33 10.24 3.93
N GLU A 221 -7.29 11.10 4.28
CA GLU A 221 -7.26 12.54 4.02
C GLU A 221 -6.48 13.31 5.09
N GLY A 222 -5.79 14.36 4.67
CA GLY A 222 -5.12 15.33 5.52
C GLY A 222 -5.93 16.60 5.76
N ILE A 223 -5.27 17.63 6.29
CA ILE A 223 -5.90 18.91 6.65
C ILE A 223 -6.39 19.71 5.43
N SER A 224 -5.83 19.43 4.26
CA SER A 224 -6.23 20.01 2.98
C SER A 224 -7.51 19.40 2.40
N GLN A 225 -8.03 18.32 3.01
CA GLN A 225 -9.10 17.47 2.46
C GLN A 225 -8.69 16.69 1.19
N PHE A 226 -7.39 16.67 0.87
CA PHE A 226 -6.81 15.70 -0.06
C PHE A 226 -6.16 14.55 0.69
N PRO A 227 -5.90 13.40 0.03
CA PRO A 227 -5.10 12.33 0.61
C PRO A 227 -3.76 12.84 1.16
N LEU A 228 -3.28 12.29 2.27
CA LEU A 228 -1.99 12.64 2.86
C LEU A 228 -0.82 12.45 1.88
N ALA A 229 -0.94 11.52 0.93
CA ALA A 229 0.02 11.38 -0.17
C ALA A 229 0.08 12.62 -1.08
N VAL A 230 -1.05 13.26 -1.38
CA VAL A 230 -1.09 14.52 -2.16
C VAL A 230 -0.38 15.62 -1.38
N GLU A 231 -0.67 15.77 -0.09
CA GLU A 231 0.03 16.75 0.76
C GLU A 231 1.53 16.50 0.86
N ALA A 232 1.96 15.23 0.84
CA ALA A 232 3.36 14.83 1.00
C ALA A 232 4.19 14.94 -0.29
N THR A 233 3.53 15.01 -1.44
CA THR A 233 4.18 14.95 -2.76
C THR A 233 4.04 16.23 -3.55
N TYR A 234 2.88 16.88 -3.50
CA TYR A 234 2.56 18.09 -4.26
C TYR A 234 2.60 19.38 -3.42
N ALA A 235 3.09 19.33 -2.18
CA ALA A 235 3.16 20.49 -1.29
C ALA A 235 1.80 21.17 -1.01
N VAL A 236 0.71 20.41 -1.03
CA VAL A 236 -0.62 20.96 -0.74
C VAL A 236 -0.76 21.19 0.76
N GLY A 237 -1.16 22.41 1.11
CA GLY A 237 -1.45 22.84 2.47
C GLY A 237 -2.95 23.01 2.73
N PRO A 238 -3.33 23.40 3.96
CA PRO A 238 -4.72 23.63 4.33
C PRO A 238 -5.37 24.75 3.51
N TYR A 239 -6.70 24.68 3.38
CA TYR A 239 -7.48 25.80 2.87
C TYR A 239 -7.28 27.03 3.75
N SER A 240 -6.94 28.15 3.12
CA SER A 240 -6.61 29.40 3.78
C SER A 240 -7.41 30.55 3.17
N ILE A 241 -7.86 31.47 4.01
CA ILE A 241 -8.55 32.69 3.60
C ILE A 241 -7.70 33.86 4.07
N THR A 242 -7.29 34.73 3.15
CA THR A 242 -6.60 35.97 3.48
C THR A 242 -7.61 37.09 3.58
N ILE A 243 -7.69 37.72 4.75
CA ILE A 243 -8.61 38.82 5.03
C ILE A 243 -7.79 40.10 5.17
N ASN A 244 -8.20 41.16 4.48
CA ASN A 244 -7.62 42.48 4.70
C ASN A 244 -8.00 42.94 6.11
N ARG A 245 -7.00 43.19 6.96
CA ARG A 245 -7.23 43.54 8.36
C ARG A 245 -7.96 44.87 8.55
N GLU A 246 -7.81 45.81 7.62
CA GLU A 246 -8.40 47.15 7.69
C GLU A 246 -9.84 47.17 7.14
N THR A 247 -10.06 46.53 5.98
CA THR A 247 -11.39 46.54 5.33
C THR A 247 -12.27 45.36 5.72
N LEU A 248 -11.70 44.33 6.36
CA LEU A 248 -12.33 43.03 6.64
C LEU A 248 -12.79 42.26 5.39
N GLU A 249 -12.41 42.71 4.20
CA GLU A 249 -12.75 42.06 2.95
C GLU A 249 -11.86 40.84 2.69
N LYS A 250 -12.43 39.83 2.03
CA LYS A 250 -11.69 38.66 1.53
C LYS A 250 -10.79 39.09 0.37
N VAL A 251 -9.48 38.96 0.55
CA VAL A 251 -8.47 39.22 -0.49
C VAL A 251 -8.31 38.00 -1.39
N SER A 252 -8.22 36.81 -0.79
CA SER A 252 -8.07 35.55 -1.50
C SER A 252 -8.59 34.38 -0.66
N ALA A 253 -8.91 33.27 -1.31
CA ALA A 253 -9.09 32.00 -0.64
C ALA A 253 -8.71 30.84 -1.56
N GLY A 254 -8.12 29.81 -1.00
CA GLY A 254 -7.66 28.64 -1.73
C GLY A 254 -6.82 27.74 -0.84
N LEU A 255 -6.29 26.66 -1.41
CA LEU A 255 -5.32 25.83 -0.71
C LEU A 255 -4.00 26.57 -0.61
N SER A 256 -3.40 26.53 0.57
CA SER A 256 -2.05 27.07 0.76
C SER A 256 -0.99 26.16 0.11
N HIS A 257 0.14 26.75 -0.27
CA HIS A 257 1.33 26.00 -0.68
C HIS A 257 2.24 25.76 0.54
N ARG A 258 2.52 24.49 0.85
CA ARG A 258 3.28 24.05 2.03
C ARG A 258 4.38 23.05 1.62
N PRO A 259 5.50 23.53 1.02
CA PRO A 259 6.58 22.67 0.56
C PRO A 259 7.44 22.10 1.69
N ARG A 260 7.31 22.61 2.92
CA ARG A 260 8.10 22.19 4.07
C ARG A 260 7.26 22.03 5.33
N LEU A 261 7.60 21.02 6.12
CA LEU A 261 7.02 20.72 7.43
C LEU A 261 8.05 21.01 8.51
N LYS A 262 7.64 21.78 9.50
CA LYS A 262 8.49 22.08 10.66
C LYS A 262 8.63 20.82 11.51
N ARG A 263 9.86 20.47 11.87
CA ARG A 263 10.09 19.48 12.92
C ARG A 263 10.12 20.18 14.28
N PRO A 264 9.66 19.51 15.36
CA PRO A 264 9.89 20.01 16.73
C PRO A 264 11.38 20.25 17.04
N LYS A 265 12.27 19.47 16.41
CA LYS A 265 13.73 19.62 16.48
C LYS A 265 14.37 19.25 15.14
N GLY A 266 15.39 20.00 14.74
CA GLY A 266 16.17 19.74 13.53
C GLY A 266 15.64 20.46 12.28
N ALA A 267 16.12 20.05 11.11
CA ALA A 267 15.78 20.67 9.84
C ALA A 267 14.35 20.31 9.38
N ASP A 268 13.71 21.26 8.71
CA ASP A 268 12.39 21.09 8.11
C ASP A 268 12.38 19.96 7.05
N VAL A 269 11.27 19.22 7.00
CA VAL A 269 11.06 18.11 6.07
C VAL A 269 10.41 18.61 4.78
N PRO A 270 10.97 18.29 3.60
CA PRO A 270 10.30 18.55 2.33
C PRO A 270 8.97 17.78 2.23
N ALA A 271 7.92 18.44 1.75
CA ALA A 271 6.60 17.89 1.44
C ALA A 271 6.22 18.12 -0.04
N ASP A 272 7.21 18.45 -0.85
CA ASP A 272 7.19 18.68 -2.29
C ASP A 272 7.95 17.56 -3.02
N THR A 273 7.89 16.32 -2.51
CA THR A 273 8.80 15.25 -2.96
C THR A 273 8.76 14.99 -4.47
N PHE A 274 7.62 15.18 -5.14
CA PHE A 274 7.51 15.02 -6.59
C PHE A 274 8.00 16.23 -7.40
N HIS A 275 8.32 17.35 -6.75
CA HIS A 275 9.03 18.47 -7.38
C HIS A 275 10.55 18.27 -7.40
N ASP A 276 11.09 17.39 -6.56
CA ASP A 276 12.52 17.06 -6.56
C ASP A 276 12.82 16.02 -7.67
N PRO A 277 13.65 16.35 -8.68
CA PRO A 277 14.02 15.42 -9.77
C PRO A 277 14.63 14.10 -9.28
N ASN A 278 15.16 14.08 -8.05
CA ASN A 278 15.64 12.87 -7.40
C ASN A 278 14.56 11.81 -7.18
N PHE A 279 13.28 12.20 -7.15
CA PHE A 279 12.14 11.28 -7.07
C PHE A 279 11.63 10.85 -8.45
N GLY A 280 12.22 11.32 -9.55
CA GLY A 280 11.86 10.92 -10.92
C GLY A 280 11.84 9.40 -11.18
N PRO A 281 12.64 8.55 -10.52
CA PRO A 281 12.49 7.09 -10.63
C PRO A 281 11.21 6.50 -10.03
N ILE A 282 10.46 7.26 -9.22
CA ILE A 282 9.18 6.82 -8.63
C ILE A 282 8.06 7.27 -9.54
N SER A 283 7.22 6.32 -9.95
CA SER A 283 6.09 6.52 -10.84
C SER A 283 4.88 7.10 -10.14
N ALA A 284 4.58 6.59 -8.93
CA ALA A 284 3.42 7.00 -8.16
C ALA A 284 3.56 6.61 -6.67
N VAL A 285 2.76 7.25 -5.82
CA VAL A 285 2.45 6.79 -4.47
C VAL A 285 1.04 6.22 -4.48
N TRP A 286 0.89 4.95 -4.10
CA TRP A 286 -0.40 4.33 -3.87
C TRP A 286 -0.75 4.44 -2.39
N ALA A 287 -1.55 5.45 -2.06
CA ALA A 287 -2.02 5.70 -0.72
C ALA A 287 -3.16 4.74 -0.40
N VAL A 288 -3.00 3.89 0.60
CA VAL A 288 -4.04 2.95 1.03
C VAL A 288 -4.31 3.09 2.51
N ASP A 289 -5.55 2.85 2.89
CA ASP A 289 -5.90 2.70 4.30
C ASP A 289 -6.74 1.44 4.50
N ILE A 290 -6.05 0.30 4.56
CA ILE A 290 -6.66 -1.03 4.58
C ILE A 290 -6.25 -1.82 5.83
N GLY A 291 -7.25 -2.48 6.43
CA GLY A 291 -7.08 -3.44 7.53
C GLY A 291 -7.82 -4.75 7.21
N TYR A 292 -8.11 -5.58 8.22
CA TYR A 292 -8.74 -6.89 8.02
C TYR A 292 -10.06 -6.84 7.22
N GLY A 293 -10.85 -5.78 7.37
CA GLY A 293 -12.09 -5.61 6.61
C GLY A 293 -11.88 -5.62 5.09
N SER A 294 -10.67 -5.31 4.62
CA SER A 294 -10.34 -5.31 3.20
C SER A 294 -10.34 -6.70 2.56
N THR A 295 -10.16 -7.79 3.33
CA THR A 295 -10.24 -9.18 2.84
C THR A 295 -11.67 -9.62 2.55
N LEU A 296 -12.66 -8.80 2.88
CA LEU A 296 -14.05 -8.97 2.46
C LEU A 296 -14.31 -8.30 1.10
N HIS A 297 -13.28 -7.75 0.46
CA HIS A 297 -13.35 -7.04 -0.82
C HIS A 297 -14.38 -5.90 -0.84
N THR A 298 -14.66 -5.31 0.32
CA THR A 298 -15.49 -4.11 0.44
C THR A 298 -14.72 -2.88 -0.03
N LEU A 299 -15.45 -1.81 -0.27
CA LEU A 299 -14.89 -0.50 -0.58
C LEU A 299 -13.93 -0.03 0.53
N GLN A 300 -12.69 0.35 0.20
CA GLN A 300 -11.72 0.87 1.18
C GLN A 300 -10.99 2.12 0.68
N PRO A 301 -10.75 3.15 1.52
CA PRO A 301 -10.09 4.36 1.06
C PRO A 301 -8.71 4.07 0.46
N MET A 302 -8.57 4.38 -0.83
CA MET A 302 -7.36 4.16 -1.61
C MET A 302 -7.28 5.22 -2.71
N ALA A 303 -6.10 5.78 -2.92
CA ALA A 303 -5.82 6.78 -3.93
C ALA A 303 -4.45 6.58 -4.58
N VAL A 304 -4.32 6.84 -5.88
CA VAL A 304 -3.02 6.85 -6.57
C VAL A 304 -2.61 8.29 -6.85
N VAL A 305 -1.44 8.69 -6.39
CA VAL A 305 -0.88 10.02 -6.66
C VAL A 305 0.29 9.85 -7.64
N HIS A 306 0.11 10.32 -8.86
CA HIS A 306 1.07 10.13 -9.96
C HIS A 306 2.21 11.14 -9.89
N ASN A 307 3.44 10.70 -10.12
CA ASN A 307 4.56 11.65 -10.21
C ASN A 307 4.55 12.33 -11.60
N PRO A 308 4.33 13.66 -11.70
CA PRO A 308 4.35 14.38 -12.98
C PRO A 308 5.72 14.34 -13.68
N HIS A 309 6.79 14.02 -12.93
CA HIS A 309 8.15 13.90 -13.43
C HIS A 309 8.67 12.46 -13.40
N ALA A 310 7.77 11.47 -13.33
CA ALA A 310 8.13 10.07 -13.44
C ALA A 310 8.88 9.79 -14.75
N ARG A 311 10.04 9.12 -14.66
CA ARG A 311 10.75 8.61 -15.84
C ARG A 311 9.92 7.55 -16.56
N ASN A 312 9.28 6.68 -15.78
CA ASN A 312 8.38 5.64 -16.27
C ASN A 312 7.05 5.79 -15.54
N SER A 313 6.05 6.40 -16.16
CA SER A 313 4.71 6.51 -15.58
C SER A 313 3.95 5.19 -15.65
N ILE A 314 3.01 5.00 -14.71
CA ILE A 314 2.01 3.93 -14.79
C ILE A 314 0.72 4.47 -15.44
N PRO A 315 -0.07 3.63 -16.14
CA PRO A 315 -1.36 4.05 -16.68
C PRO A 315 -2.38 4.38 -15.58
N PHE A 316 -3.32 5.29 -15.88
CA PHE A 316 -4.51 5.47 -15.07
C PHE A 316 -5.36 4.19 -15.03
N GLY A 317 -6.01 3.96 -13.91
CA GLY A 317 -6.90 2.82 -13.65
C GLY A 317 -6.18 1.49 -13.52
N LEU A 318 -4.85 1.48 -13.41
CA LEU A 318 -4.06 0.26 -13.26
C LEU A 318 -4.21 -0.33 -11.84
N LEU A 319 -3.93 0.47 -10.82
CA LEU A 319 -3.96 0.01 -9.43
C LEU A 319 -5.36 0.20 -8.83
N PRO A 320 -5.82 -0.72 -7.96
CA PRO A 320 -7.14 -0.60 -7.35
C PRO A 320 -7.19 0.61 -6.42
N ALA A 321 -7.97 1.61 -6.80
CA ALA A 321 -8.18 2.83 -6.03
C ALA A 321 -9.47 3.54 -6.47
N HIS A 322 -10.06 4.31 -5.58
CA HIS A 322 -11.23 5.14 -5.87
C HIS A 322 -10.92 6.36 -6.71
N GLU A 323 -9.75 6.92 -6.46
CA GLU A 323 -9.36 8.22 -6.96
C GLU A 323 -7.91 8.19 -7.39
N GLU A 324 -7.61 8.96 -8.43
CA GLU A 324 -6.25 9.19 -8.88
C GLU A 324 -6.00 10.69 -8.96
N PHE A 325 -4.77 11.09 -8.65
CA PHE A 325 -4.40 12.49 -8.54
C PHE A 325 -3.20 12.78 -9.42
N THR A 326 -3.31 13.80 -10.25
CA THR A 326 -2.20 14.35 -11.05
C THR A 326 -1.95 15.79 -10.64
N LEU A 327 -0.74 16.25 -10.91
CA LEU A 327 -0.37 17.64 -10.78
C LEU A 327 -0.13 18.24 -12.16
N GLU A 328 -0.84 19.31 -12.48
CA GLU A 328 -0.54 20.15 -13.62
C GLU A 328 0.25 21.37 -13.14
N LEU A 329 1.38 21.59 -13.81
CA LEU A 329 2.29 22.69 -13.53
C LEU A 329 2.22 23.66 -14.72
N THR A 330 1.77 24.87 -14.45
CA THR A 330 1.95 26.01 -15.37
C THR A 330 2.97 26.98 -14.76
N ASP A 331 3.36 28.01 -15.51
CA ASP A 331 4.30 29.02 -15.00
C ASP A 331 3.71 29.78 -13.79
N ASP A 332 2.38 29.86 -13.68
CA ASP A 332 1.68 30.68 -12.69
C ASP A 332 0.88 29.87 -11.65
N GLU A 333 0.59 28.59 -11.91
CA GLU A 333 -0.32 27.79 -11.09
C GLU A 333 0.10 26.31 -10.97
N MET A 334 -0.15 25.75 -9.79
CA MET A 334 -0.14 24.31 -9.54
C MET A 334 -1.57 23.81 -9.35
N ALA A 335 -2.08 23.01 -10.28
CA ALA A 335 -3.43 22.49 -10.23
C ALA A 335 -3.42 20.99 -9.93
N VAL A 336 -3.97 20.62 -8.77
CA VAL A 336 -4.23 19.21 -8.44
C VAL A 336 -5.52 18.76 -9.11
N LYS A 337 -5.42 17.79 -10.01
CA LYS A 337 -6.58 17.19 -10.67
C LYS A 337 -6.93 15.85 -10.03
N ARG A 338 -8.20 15.69 -9.70
CA ARG A 338 -8.80 14.45 -9.21
C ARG A 338 -9.46 13.73 -10.39
N HIS A 339 -9.14 12.46 -10.53
CA HIS A 339 -9.69 11.56 -11.54
C HIS A 339 -10.40 10.40 -10.83
N ALA A 340 -11.45 9.87 -11.44
CA ALA A 340 -12.05 8.63 -10.97
C ALA A 340 -11.05 7.49 -11.19
N GLY A 341 -10.76 6.74 -10.13
CA GLY A 341 -9.96 5.53 -10.19
C GLY A 341 -10.80 4.33 -10.62
N ARG A 342 -10.20 3.15 -10.51
CA ARG A 342 -10.84 1.87 -10.79
C ARG A 342 -10.69 0.98 -9.56
N GLU A 343 -11.64 1.05 -8.64
CA GLU A 343 -11.63 0.13 -7.49
C GLU A 343 -12.15 -1.25 -7.92
N PHE A 344 -13.36 -1.35 -8.49
CA PHE A 344 -13.88 -2.56 -9.16
C PHE A 344 -14.98 -2.18 -10.16
N VAL A 345 -15.05 -2.84 -11.32
CA VAL A 345 -16.29 -2.91 -12.11
C VAL A 345 -17.02 -4.13 -11.55
N GLU A 346 -18.29 -3.99 -11.14
CA GLU A 346 -19.11 -5.16 -10.80
C GLU A 346 -18.96 -6.19 -11.92
N ALA A 347 -18.46 -7.38 -11.58
CA ALA A 347 -18.60 -8.52 -12.47
C ALA A 347 -20.11 -8.81 -12.53
N VAL A 348 -20.75 -8.34 -13.60
CA VAL A 348 -22.15 -8.65 -13.95
C VAL A 348 -22.29 -10.15 -14.20
#